data_AF-A0A970EZW4-F1
#
_entry.id   AF-A0A970EZW4-F1
#
_cell.length_a   1.000
_cell.length_b   1.000
_cell.length_c   1.000
_cell.angle_alpha   90.00
_cell.angle_beta   90.00
_cell.angle_gamma   90.00
#
_symmetry.space_group_name_H-M   'P 1'
#
loop_
_entity.id
_entity.type
_entity.pdbx_description
1 polymer ?
#
loop_
_entity_poly.entity_id
_entity_poly.type
_entity_poly.pdbx_seq_one_letter_code
_entity_poly.pdbx_strand_id
1 'polypeptide(L)' 'MYKINSKGQALVEYLLIIAVISVIVVSVVKLLGGYLQDTVTKTSCSLLNKVYVEGERPGEGKCVDE' A
#
# COMPACT_ATOMS: atom_id res chain seq x y z
N MET A 1 13.99 -41.43 5.21
CA MET A 1 14.22 -40.29 6.15
C MET A 1 14.82 -39.14 5.36
N TYR A 2 14.11 -38.02 5.24
CA TYR A 2 14.65 -36.80 4.62
C TYR A 2 15.70 -36.22 5.55
N LYS A 3 16.96 -36.16 5.11
CA LYS A 3 18.09 -35.71 5.91
C LYS A 3 18.05 -34.17 5.96
N ILE A 4 17.57 -33.60 7.06
CA ILE A 4 17.51 -32.14 7.24
C ILE A 4 18.95 -31.64 7.42
N ASN A 5 19.46 -30.96 6.40
CA ASN A 5 20.78 -30.34 6.43
C ASN A 5 20.66 -28.95 7.09
N SER A 6 21.23 -28.79 8.29
CA SER A 6 21.13 -27.58 9.11
C SER A 6 22.22 -26.53 8.82
N LYS A 7 23.05 -26.72 7.80
CA LYS A 7 24.09 -25.76 7.41
C LYS A 7 23.49 -24.62 6.58
N GLY A 8 23.60 -23.38 7.08
CA GLY A 8 23.12 -22.17 6.40
C GLY A 8 21.68 -21.76 6.74
N GLN A 9 20.99 -22.49 7.64
CA GLN A 9 19.61 -22.22 8.01
C GLN A 9 19.41 -20.85 8.68
N ALA A 10 20.39 -20.37 9.46
CA ALA A 10 20.33 -19.06 10.09
C ALA A 10 20.16 -17.91 9.08
N LEU A 11 20.86 -17.96 7.94
CA LEU A 11 20.75 -16.92 6.90
C LEU A 11 19.38 -16.95 6.19
N VAL A 12 18.82 -18.15 5.98
CA VAL A 12 17.51 -18.32 5.33
C VAL A 12 16.39 -17.81 6.24
N GLU A 13 16.50 -18.04 7.55
CA GLU A 13 15.50 -17.61 8.53
C GLU A 13 15.40 -16.08 8.62
N TYR A 14 16.53 -15.37 8.64
CA TYR A 14 16.53 -13.89 8.60
C TYR A 14 15.95 -13.34 7.30
N LEU A 15 16.27 -13.93 6.15
CA LEU A 15 15.72 -13.50 4.86
C LEU A 15 14.19 -13.70 4.80
N LEU A 16 13.68 -14.81 5.35
CA LEU A 16 12.24 -15.05 5.45
C LEU A 16 11.53 -13.99 6.30
N ILE A 17 12.09 -13.64 7.45
CA ILE A 17 11.53 -12.58 8.32
C ILE A 17 11.53 -11.24 7.57
N ILE A 18 12.65 -10.87 6.93
CA ILE A 18 12.75 -9.62 6.17
C ILE A 18 11.73 -9.60 5.03
N ALA A 19 11.57 -10.70 4.30
CA ALA A 19 10.58 -10.82 3.22
C ALA A 19 9.16 -10.55 3.75
N VAL A 20 8.78 -11.17 4.87
CA VAL A 20 7.46 -10.97 5.48
C VAL A 20 7.25 -9.52 5.91
N ILE A 21 8.22 -8.94 6.63
CA ILE A 21 8.14 -7.53 7.08
C ILE A 21 8.04 -6.59 5.88
N SER A 22 8.80 -6.83 4.81
CA SER A 22 8.77 -5.98 3.61
C SER A 22 7.37 -5.96 2.96
N VAL A 23 6.70 -7.11 2.88
CA VAL A 23 5.34 -7.20 2.33
C VAL A 23 4.33 -6.46 3.21
N ILE A 24 4.47 -6.56 4.53
CA ILE A 24 3.61 -5.84 5.48
C ILE A 24 3.78 -4.34 5.31
N VAL A 25 5.03 -3.85 5.29
CA VAL A 25 5.33 -2.42 5.14
C VAL A 25 4.79 -1.88 3.83
N VAL A 26 5.03 -2.56 2.70
CA VAL A 26 4.52 -2.13 1.40
C VAL A 26 2.98 -2.07 1.38
N SER A 27 2.32 -3.03 2.02
CA SER A 27 0.85 -3.03 2.12
C SER A 27 0.33 -1.82 2.90
N VAL A 28 0.94 -1.49 4.03
CA VAL A 28 0.56 -0.33 4.85
C VAL A 28 0.80 0.97 4.09
N VAL A 29 1.95 1.13 3.45
CA VAL A 29 2.28 2.34 2.69
C VAL A 29 1.32 2.54 1.53
N LYS A 30 0.89 1.47 0.85
CA LYS A 30 -0.11 1.57 -0.23
C LYS A 30 -1.47 2.05 0.26
N LEU A 31 -1.94 1.53 1.40
CA LEU A 31 -3.21 1.96 1.99
C LEU A 31 -3.15 3.43 2.41
N LEU A 32 -2.11 3.82 3.14
CA LEU A 32 -1.91 5.22 3.56
C LEU A 32 -1.76 6.14 2.35
N GLY A 33 -1.02 5.71 1.33
CA GLY A 33 -0.85 6.44 0.07
C GLY A 33 -2.17 6.72 -0.64
N GLY A 34 -3.10 5.76 -0.66
CA GLY A 34 -4.44 5.93 -1.20
C GLY A 34 -5.25 7.02 -0.48
N TYR A 35 -5.26 7.02 0.86
CA TYR A 35 -5.94 8.06 1.63
C TYR A 35 -5.32 9.45 1.44
N LEU A 36 -3.99 9.54 1.37
CA LEU A 36 -3.32 10.81 1.05
C LEU A 36 -3.69 11.27 -0.36
N GLN A 37 -3.68 10.37 -1.34
CA GLN A 37 -4.06 10.67 -2.71
C GLN A 37 -5.49 11.19 -2.80
N ASP A 38 -6.43 10.58 -2.08
CA ASP A 38 -7.82 11.05 -2.01
C ASP A 38 -7.94 12.43 -1.39
N THR A 39 -7.20 12.70 -0.31
CA THR A 39 -7.21 14.01 0.35
C THR A 39 -6.68 15.10 -0.58
N VAL A 40 -5.57 14.82 -1.27
CA VAL A 40 -5.02 15.72 -2.29
C VAL A 40 -6.02 15.92 -3.41
N THR A 41 -6.63 14.83 -3.92
CA THR A 41 -7.61 14.87 -5.01
C THR A 41 -8.83 15.70 -4.62
N LYS A 42 -9.38 15.51 -3.42
CA LYS A 42 -10.49 16.31 -2.89
C LYS A 42 -10.16 17.80 -2.86
N THR A 43 -8.96 18.14 -2.39
CA THR A 43 -8.47 19.52 -2.37
C THR A 43 -8.31 20.07 -3.79
N SER A 44 -7.73 19.27 -4.70
CA SER A 44 -7.57 19.64 -6.11
C SER A 44 -8.90 19.83 -6.83
N CYS A 45 -9.90 18.97 -6.62
CA CYS A 45 -11.23 19.14 -7.21
C CYS A 45 -11.88 20.44 -6.73
N SER A 46 -11.76 20.76 -5.43
CA SER A 46 -12.29 22.00 -4.86
C SER A 46 -11.65 23.25 -5.47
N LEU A 47 -10.36 23.20 -5.84
CA LEU A 47 -9.67 24.30 -6.51
C LEU A 47 -10.11 24.47 -7.98
N LEU A 48 -10.56 23.40 -8.61
CA LEU A 48 -10.97 23.36 -10.01
C LEU A 48 -12.49 23.53 -10.19
N ASN A 49 -13.23 23.90 -9.14
CA ASN A 49 -14.70 23.93 -9.12
C ASN A 49 -15.33 22.61 -9.62
N LYS A 50 -14.73 21.47 -9.25
CA LYS A 50 -15.24 20.13 -9.54
C LYS A 50 -15.68 19.45 -8.25
N VAL A 51 -16.66 18.55 -8.37
CA VAL A 51 -17.16 17.77 -7.23
C VAL A 51 -16.28 16.55 -7.03
N TYR A 52 -15.80 16.35 -5.80
CA TYR A 52 -15.09 15.13 -5.42
C TYR A 52 -16.07 13.99 -5.16
N VAL A 53 -15.86 12.85 -5.80
CA VAL A 53 -16.61 11.61 -5.59
C VAL A 53 -15.63 10.56 -5.05
N GLU A 54 -15.96 9.98 -3.90
CA GLU A 54 -15.17 8.91 -3.29
C GLU A 54 -15.31 7.61 -4.10
N GLY A 55 -14.17 6.94 -4.36
CA GLY A 55 -14.14 5.65 -5.04
C GLY A 55 -14.40 4.49 -4.08
N GLU A 56 -14.53 3.26 -4.62
CA GLU A 56 -14.75 2.06 -3.80
C GLU A 56 -13.55 1.70 -2.90
N ARG A 57 -12.35 2.20 -3.21
CA ARG A 57 -11.13 1.97 -2.43
C ARG A 57 -10.32 3.27 -2.27
N PRO A 58 -9.46 3.34 -1.24
CA PRO A 58 -8.59 4.50 -1.03
C PRO A 58 -7.67 4.74 -2.24
N GLY A 59 -7.65 5.97 -2.75
CA GLY A 59 -6.88 6.43 -3.90
C GLY A 59 -7.64 6.42 -5.23
N GLU A 60 -8.90 5.97 -5.23
CA GLU A 60 -9.75 5.93 -6.43
C GLU A 60 -10.75 7.10 -6.53
N GLY A 61 -10.64 8.09 -5.66
CA GLY A 61 -11.46 9.31 -5.72
C GLY A 61 -11.29 10.05 -7.04
N LYS A 62 -12.40 10.59 -7.56
CA LYS A 62 -12.43 11.29 -8.86
C LYS A 62 -13.04 12.67 -8.73
N CYS A 63 -12.58 13.57 -9.59
CA CYS A 63 -13.26 14.84 -9.81
C CYS A 63 -14.26 14.67 -10.96
N VAL A 64 -15.51 15.02 -10.73
CA VAL A 64 -16.53 15.15 -11.78
C VAL A 64 -16.87 16.62 -11.97
N ASP A 65 -17.16 17.02 -13.20
CA ASP A 65 -17.72 18.35 -13.48
C ASP A 65 -19.10 18.47 -12.83
N GLU A 66 -19.46 19.67 -12.36
CA GLU A 66 -20.73 19.96 -11.67
C GLU A 66 -21.96 19.73 -12.56
#